data_AF-A0A8J4RK71-F1
#
_entry.id   AF-A0A8J4RK71-F1
#
_cell.length_a   1.000
_cell.length_b   1.000
_cell.length_c   1.000
_cell.angle_alpha   90.00
_cell.angle_beta   90.00
_cell.angle_gamma   90.00
#
_symmetry.space_group_name_H-M   'P 1'
#
loop_
_entity.id
_entity.type
_entity.pdbx_description
1 polymer ?
#
loop_
_entity_poly.entity_id
_entity_poly.type
_entity_poly.pdbx_seq_one_letter_code
_entity_poly.pdbx_strand_id
1 'polypeptide(L)'
;MVLRDRGIEEERYECSVYGEMLLDPYNQAKSTGFEFVRLVKMKLMFAAGVSFKIQFEAKPRAAAEYTLKTFEGFVFKDCVFHHKVWPQSCRLVSPNRDSVYDEEYRRPMHAHL
;
A
#
# COMPACT_ATOMS: atom_id res chain seq x y z
N MET A 1 -19.94 14.16 12.60
CA MET A 1 -19.42 13.06 11.75
C MET A 1 -18.11 13.52 11.10
N VAL A 2 -17.06 13.82 11.90
CA VAL A 2 -15.80 14.45 11.43
C VAL A 2 -14.55 13.72 11.93
N LEU A 3 -14.69 12.84 12.93
CA LEU A 3 -13.56 12.13 13.55
C LEU A 3 -13.09 10.89 12.75
N ARG A 4 -13.94 10.32 11.88
CA ARG A 4 -13.57 9.14 11.07
C ARG A 4 -12.69 9.50 9.87
N ASP A 5 -12.94 10.64 9.24
CA ASP A 5 -12.22 11.04 8.02
C ASP A 5 -10.75 11.38 8.31
N ARG A 6 -10.49 12.03 9.45
CA ARG A 6 -9.11 12.37 9.87
C ARG A 6 -8.24 11.14 10.12
N GLY A 7 -8.80 10.09 10.71
CA GLY A 7 -8.06 8.83 10.94
C GLY A 7 -7.68 8.15 9.62
N ILE A 8 -8.55 8.21 8.62
CA ILE A 8 -8.28 7.63 7.30
C ILE A 8 -7.17 8.42 6.59
N GLU A 9 -7.20 9.76 6.62
CA GLU A 9 -6.16 10.58 5.97
C GLU A 9 -4.76 10.37 6.57
N GLU A 10 -4.66 10.29 7.90
CA GLU A 10 -3.40 9.99 8.60
C GLU A 10 -2.86 8.60 8.20
N GLU A 11 -3.73 7.59 8.12
CA GLU A 11 -3.37 6.25 7.62
C GLU A 11 -2.94 6.27 6.14
N ARG A 12 -3.59 7.06 5.28
CA ARG A 12 -3.20 7.20 3.87
C ARG A 12 -1.81 7.83 3.73
N TYR A 13 -1.52 8.84 4.52
CA TYR A 13 -0.23 9.50 4.53
C TYR A 13 0.87 8.53 4.97
N GLU A 14 0.65 7.82 6.09
CA GLU A 14 1.59 6.81 6.58
C GLU A 14 1.84 5.69 5.54
N CYS A 15 0.79 5.19 4.89
CA CYS A 15 0.92 4.21 3.82
C CYS A 15 1.69 4.72 2.58
N SER A 16 1.71 6.03 2.34
CA SER A 16 2.49 6.61 1.24
C SER A 16 3.99 6.56 1.55
N VAL A 17 4.37 6.90 2.79
CA VAL A 17 5.76 6.75 3.29
C VAL A 17 6.21 5.29 3.22
N TYR A 18 5.31 4.35 3.51
CA TYR A 18 5.59 2.92 3.38
C TYR A 18 5.87 2.50 1.93
N GLY A 19 5.21 3.11 0.95
CA GLY A 19 5.48 2.87 -0.47
C GLY A 19 6.92 3.21 -0.86
N GLU A 20 7.45 4.33 -0.36
CA GLU A 20 8.84 4.72 -0.54
C GLU A 20 9.79 3.72 0.13
N MET A 21 9.57 3.41 1.41
CA MET A 21 10.36 2.45 2.18
C MET A 21 10.40 1.05 1.54
N LEU A 22 9.31 0.63 0.89
CA LEU A 22 9.22 -0.67 0.22
C LEU A 22 10.00 -0.72 -1.11
N LEU A 23 10.23 0.42 -1.76
CA LEU A 23 10.98 0.48 -3.01
C LEU A 23 12.49 0.34 -2.78
N ASP A 24 13.03 0.81 -1.66
CA ASP A 24 14.46 0.73 -1.36
C ASP A 24 15.02 -0.71 -1.44
N PRO A 25 14.52 -1.69 -0.66
CA PRO A 25 15.02 -3.05 -0.74
C PRO A 25 14.69 -3.72 -2.08
N TYR A 26 13.58 -3.34 -2.73
CA TYR A 26 13.23 -3.86 -4.05
C TYR A 26 14.25 -3.40 -5.11
N ASN A 27 14.55 -2.10 -5.14
CA ASN A 27 15.50 -1.48 -6.06
C ASN A 27 16.90 -2.06 -5.89
N GLN A 28 17.33 -2.26 -4.64
CA GLN A 28 18.60 -2.91 -4.34
C GLN A 28 18.64 -4.36 -4.86
N ALA A 29 17.60 -5.16 -4.58
CA ALA A 29 17.57 -6.58 -4.95
C ALA A 29 17.42 -6.83 -6.46
N LYS A 30 16.80 -5.90 -7.20
CA LYS A 30 16.53 -6.03 -8.64
C LYS A 30 17.42 -5.13 -9.51
N SER A 31 18.33 -4.37 -8.91
CA SER A 31 19.14 -3.36 -9.59
C SER A 31 18.29 -2.39 -10.43
N THR A 32 17.18 -1.92 -9.84
CA THR A 32 16.26 -0.95 -10.46
C THR A 32 16.34 0.41 -9.77
N GLY A 33 15.68 1.42 -10.33
CA GLY A 33 15.60 2.77 -9.76
C GLY A 33 14.18 3.31 -9.83
N PHE A 34 13.23 2.63 -9.22
CA PHE A 34 11.85 3.09 -9.14
C PHE A 34 11.69 4.17 -8.06
N GLU A 35 10.89 5.18 -8.36
CA GLU A 35 10.49 6.26 -7.45
C GLU A 35 8.98 6.17 -7.22
N PHE A 36 8.57 6.31 -5.96
CA PHE A 36 7.16 6.32 -5.57
C PHE A 36 6.44 7.50 -6.24
N VAL A 37 5.19 7.28 -6.67
CA VAL A 37 4.35 8.32 -7.29
C VAL A 37 3.08 8.53 -6.47
N ARG A 38 2.29 7.47 -6.23
CA ARG A 38 1.06 7.59 -5.44
C ARG A 38 0.61 6.27 -4.85
N LEU A 39 -0.08 6.35 -3.72
CA LEU A 39 -0.81 5.24 -3.13
C LEU A 39 -2.12 5.00 -3.90
N VAL A 40 -2.38 3.75 -4.31
CA VAL A 40 -3.59 3.34 -5.03
C VAL A 40 -4.59 2.71 -4.07
N LYS A 41 -4.18 1.68 -3.33
CA LYS A 41 -5.04 0.95 -2.37
C LYS A 41 -4.29 0.67 -1.09
N MET A 42 -5.03 0.55 0.02
CA MET A 42 -4.50 0.02 1.28
C MET A 42 -5.53 -0.88 1.93
N LYS A 43 -5.04 -1.88 2.66
CA LYS A 43 -5.83 -2.76 3.52
C LYS A 43 -5.09 -2.96 4.84
N LEU A 44 -5.75 -2.59 5.92
CA LEU A 44 -5.30 -2.82 7.28
C LEU A 44 -5.64 -4.23 7.72
N MET A 45 -4.71 -4.92 8.39
CA MET A 45 -4.89 -6.27 8.92
C MET A 45 -4.37 -6.32 10.35
N PHE A 46 -5.19 -6.80 11.27
CA PHE A 46 -4.83 -6.96 12.68
C PHE A 46 -4.48 -8.43 12.95
N ALA A 47 -3.20 -8.76 12.93
CA ALA A 47 -2.70 -10.11 13.21
C ALA A 47 -1.37 -10.02 13.98
N ALA A 48 -1.41 -10.24 15.30
CA ALA A 48 -0.26 -10.13 16.21
C ALA A 48 0.51 -8.78 16.13
N GLY A 49 -0.17 -7.72 15.68
CA GLY A 49 0.37 -6.41 15.35
C GLY A 49 -0.52 -5.74 14.30
N VAL A 50 -0.05 -4.64 13.70
CA VAL A 50 -0.76 -3.95 12.63
C VAL A 50 0.00 -4.16 11.33
N SER A 51 -0.62 -4.87 10.38
CA SER A 51 -0.05 -5.10 9.06
C SER A 51 -0.79 -4.29 8.01
N PHE A 52 -0.03 -3.68 7.10
CA PHE A 52 -0.56 -2.92 5.98
C PHE A 52 -0.23 -3.66 4.70
N LYS A 53 -1.26 -4.02 3.95
CA LYS A 53 -1.12 -4.41 2.54
C LYS A 53 -1.43 -3.19 1.70
N ILE A 54 -0.47 -2.71 0.92
CA ILE A 54 -0.62 -1.53 0.08
C ILE A 54 -0.40 -1.86 -1.39
N GLN A 55 -1.11 -1.13 -2.26
CA GLN A 55 -0.80 -1.04 -3.67
C GLN A 55 -0.48 0.41 -4.00
N PHE A 56 0.61 0.62 -4.72
CA PHE A 56 1.08 1.95 -5.10
C PHE A 56 1.63 1.93 -6.52
N GLU A 57 1.69 3.11 -7.12
CA GLU A 57 2.34 3.30 -8.41
C GLU A 57 3.71 3.94 -8.22
N ALA A 58 4.65 3.47 -9.03
CA ALA A 58 6.00 3.97 -9.09
C ALA A 58 6.43 4.13 -10.56
N LYS A 59 7.40 5.02 -10.80
CA LYS A 59 7.99 5.23 -12.12
C LYS A 59 9.49 4.94 -12.08
N PRO A 60 10.11 4.44 -13.15
CA PRO A 60 11.56 4.45 -13.22
C PRO A 60 12.07 5.90 -13.18
N ARG A 61 13.08 6.18 -12.37
CA ARG A 61 13.73 7.50 -12.25
C ARG A 61 14.16 8.06 -13.61
N ALA A 62 14.62 7.20 -14.50
CA ALA A 62 15.14 7.57 -15.82
C ALA A 62 14.07 7.61 -16.93
N ALA A 63 12.80 7.31 -16.64
CA ALA A 63 11.76 7.20 -17.66
C ALA A 63 10.79 8.40 -17.66
N ALA A 64 10.22 8.68 -18.83
CA ALA A 64 9.17 9.69 -18.98
C ALA A 64 7.93 9.35 -18.13
N GLU A 65 7.17 10.38 -17.75
CA GLU A 65 6.05 10.35 -16.79
C GLU A 65 4.95 9.28 -17.07
N TYR A 66 4.90 8.74 -18.29
CA TYR A 66 3.85 7.83 -18.74
C TYR A 66 4.13 6.32 -18.50
N THR A 67 5.19 5.96 -17.79
CA THR A 67 5.58 4.55 -17.57
C THR A 67 5.31 4.04 -16.15
N LEU A 68 4.15 4.43 -15.58
CA LEU A 68 3.76 4.00 -14.25
C LEU A 68 3.63 2.48 -14.16
N LYS A 69 4.16 1.94 -13.07
CA LYS A 69 4.12 0.52 -12.72
C LYS A 69 3.44 0.37 -11.37
N THR A 70 2.55 -0.60 -11.25
CA THR A 70 1.87 -0.90 -9.98
C THR A 70 2.66 -1.91 -9.18
N PHE A 71 2.85 -1.62 -7.90
CA PHE A 71 3.48 -2.49 -6.93
C PHE A 71 2.48 -2.90 -5.87
N GLU A 72 2.70 -4.08 -5.29
CA GLU A 72 2.03 -4.55 -4.09
C GLU A 72 3.09 -4.76 -3.01
N GLY A 73 2.83 -4.21 -1.82
CA GLY A 73 3.74 -4.31 -0.70
C GLY A 73 3.03 -4.68 0.60
N PHE A 74 3.79 -5.28 1.50
CA PHE A 74 3.37 -5.62 2.85
C PHE A 74 4.32 -4.99 3.87
N VAL A 75 3.75 -4.33 4.87
CA VAL A 75 4.48 -3.70 5.97
C VAL A 75 3.92 -4.20 7.29
N PHE A 76 4.80 -4.52 8.22
CA PHE A 76 4.44 -4.85 9.60
C PHE A 76 4.84 -3.71 10.53
N LYS A 77 3.86 -3.17 11.28
CA LYS A 77 4.04 -2.17 12.33
C LYS A 77 3.80 -2.85 13.68
N ASP A 78 4.83 -2.85 14.50
CA ASP A 78 4.77 -3.38 15.86
C ASP A 78 3.96 -2.44 16.76
N CYS A 79 2.94 -2.99 17.43
CA CYS A 79 2.07 -2.22 18.32
C CYS A 79 2.63 -2.07 19.73
N VAL A 80 3.56 -2.94 20.14
CA VAL A 80 4.17 -2.95 21.48
C VAL A 80 5.34 -1.97 21.51
N PHE A 81 6.10 -1.87 20.42
CA PHE A 81 7.25 -0.95 20.32
C PHE A 81 6.95 0.37 19.60
N HIS A 82 5.68 0.64 19.24
CA HIS A 82 5.07 1.86 18.67
C HIS A 82 5.77 2.60 17.51
N HIS A 83 7.00 2.25 17.15
CA HIS A 83 7.85 2.98 16.20
C HIS A 83 8.61 2.06 15.24
N LYS A 84 8.56 0.74 15.44
CA LYS A 84 9.24 -0.20 14.55
C LYS A 84 8.32 -0.61 13.40
N VAL A 85 8.75 -0.27 12.20
CA VAL A 85 8.08 -0.57 10.94
C VAL A 85 9.03 -1.41 10.10
N TRP A 86 8.54 -2.51 9.54
CA TRP A 86 9.36 -3.45 8.78
C TRP A 86 8.74 -3.70 7.40
N PRO A 87 9.47 -3.46 6.29
CA PRO A 87 9.06 -3.93 4.98
C PRO A 87 9.14 -5.47 4.96
N GLN A 88 8.01 -6.14 4.75
CA GLN A 88 7.94 -7.60 4.69
C GLN A 88 8.13 -8.12 3.27
N SER A 89 7.47 -7.50 2.30
CA SER A 89 7.63 -7.85 0.88
C SER A 89 7.22 -6.70 -0.03
N CYS A 90 7.83 -6.64 -1.20
CA CYS A 90 7.48 -5.71 -2.28
C CYS A 90 7.60 -6.43 -3.61
N ARG A 91 6.58 -6.33 -4.47
CA ARG A 91 6.58 -6.96 -5.79
C ARG A 91 5.93 -6.06 -6.84
N LEU A 92 6.51 -6.08 -8.03
CA LEU A 92 5.90 -5.51 -9.23
C LEU A 92 4.69 -6.37 -9.62
N VAL A 93 3.53 -5.75 -9.78
CA VAL A 93 2.30 -6.40 -10.23
C VAL A 93 2.32 -6.42 -11.76
N SER A 94 2.29 -7.62 -12.35
CA SER A 94 2.16 -7.76 -13.79
C SER A 94 0.83 -7.15 -14.26
N PRO A 95 0.81 -6.42 -15.39
CA PRO A 95 -0.44 -5.98 -15.98
C PRO A 95 -1.16 -7.22 -16.52
N ASN A 96 -1.97 -7.88 -15.69
CA ASN A 96 -2.98 -8.80 -16.17
C ASN A 96 -4.31 -8.60 -15.43
N ARG A 97 -5.38 -8.69 -16.23
CA ARG A 97 -6.69 -8.03 -16.13
C ARG A 97 -7.59 -8.36 -14.95
N ASP A 98 -7.19 -9.21 -14.02
CA ASP A 98 -8.08 -9.75 -13.00
C ASP A 98 -7.59 -9.42 -11.59
N SER A 99 -7.73 -8.15 -11.19
CA SER A 99 -7.77 -7.84 -9.76
C SER A 99 -9.14 -8.23 -9.21
N VAL A 100 -9.40 -9.53 -9.08
CA VAL A 100 -10.54 -10.07 -8.34
C VAL A 100 -10.28 -9.83 -6.84
N TYR A 101 -10.46 -8.59 -6.43
CA TYR A 101 -10.83 -8.19 -5.07
C TYR A 101 -11.96 -7.15 -5.16
N ASP A 102 -12.82 -7.26 -6.17
CA ASP A 102 -13.93 -6.34 -6.42
C ASP A 102 -15.26 -6.80 -5.78
N GLU A 103 -15.27 -7.92 -5.05
CA GLU A 103 -16.52 -8.50 -4.51
C GLU A 103 -16.74 -8.26 -3.01
N GLU A 104 -15.73 -7.85 -2.21
CA GLU A 104 -15.91 -7.79 -0.75
C GLU A 104 -16.41 -6.43 -0.21
N TYR A 105 -16.43 -5.37 -1.03
CA TYR A 105 -16.96 -4.05 -0.63
C TYR A 105 -18.39 -3.76 -1.10
N ARG A 106 -19.08 -4.78 -1.64
CA ARG A 106 -20.47 -4.64 -2.12
C ARG A 106 -21.49 -5.35 -1.22
N ARG A 107 -21.32 -5.29 0.10
CA ARG A 107 -22.44 -5.59 1.01
C ARG A 107 -23.26 -4.31 1.21
N PRO A 108 -24.55 -4.28 0.78
CA PRO A 108 -25.43 -3.19 1.12
C PRO A 108 -25.59 -3.16 2.65
N MET A 109 -25.51 -1.96 3.22
CA MET A 109 -26.09 -1.67 4.52
C MET A 109 -27.56 -2.07 4.42
N HIS A 110 -27.90 -3.27 4.88
CA HIS A 110 -29.29 -3.63 5.09
C HIS A 110 -29.79 -2.75 6.23
N ALA A 111 -30.46 -1.67 5.81
CA ALA A 111 -31.58 -1.11 6.52
C ALA A 111 -32.69 -2.17 6.67
N HIS A 112 -33.54 -1.92 7.67
CA HIS A 112 -34.73 -2.67 8.13
C HIS A 112 -34.45 -3.50 9.38
N LEU A 113 -35.07 -3.26 10.54
CA LEU A 113 -36.18 -2.39 10.96
C LEU A 113 -35.96 -2.04 12.44
#